data_AF-A0A562INM1-F1
#
_entry.id   AF-A0A562INM1-F1
#
_cell.length_a   1.000
_cell.length_b   1.000
_cell.length_c   1.000
_cell.angle_alpha   90.00
_cell.angle_beta   90.00
_cell.angle_gamma   90.00
#
_symmetry.space_group_name_H-M   'P 1'
#
loop_
_entity.id
_entity.type
_entity.pdbx_description
1 polymer ?
#
loop_
_entity_poly.entity_id
_entity_poly.type
_entity_poly.pdbx_seq_one_letter_code
_entity_poly.pdbx_strand_id
1 'polypeptide(L)'
;MLLVGLLSGCGPLVQTACPAIGWSNGLRVELPGEWAAGDPVSVLVTCPSPCTLEVREDQPAVEGRELVADVAGGTASVAFPMTSPDSVVVTVLAADGAVLAERDADLDWVRVGGTEECGGPAEAAVEVPAP
;
A
#
# COMPACT_ATOMS: atom_id res chain seq x y z
N MET A 1 10.09 -58.19 -17.45
CA MET A 1 10.58 -56.89 -16.94
C MET A 1 9.91 -55.79 -17.72
N LEU A 2 9.03 -55.05 -17.03
CA LEU A 2 8.33 -53.85 -17.50
C LEU A 2 9.34 -52.73 -17.77
N LEU A 3 9.17 -51.98 -18.86
CA LEU A 3 9.58 -50.58 -18.94
C LEU A 3 8.60 -49.84 -19.86
N VAL A 4 7.50 -49.39 -19.25
CA VAL A 4 6.59 -48.40 -19.82
C VAL A 4 7.21 -47.04 -19.52
N GLY A 5 7.90 -46.47 -20.51
CA GLY A 5 8.39 -45.09 -20.45
C GLY A 5 7.24 -44.13 -20.75
N LEU A 6 6.57 -43.65 -19.71
CA LEU A 6 5.65 -42.52 -19.81
C LEU A 6 6.48 -41.25 -20.05
N LEU A 7 6.60 -40.85 -21.31
CA LEU A 7 6.90 -39.46 -21.68
C LEU A 7 5.71 -38.60 -21.22
N SER A 8 5.78 -38.03 -20.03
CA SER A 8 4.80 -37.06 -19.56
C SER A 8 4.94 -35.75 -20.34
N GLY A 9 4.16 -35.70 -21.43
CA GLY A 9 3.70 -34.60 -22.26
C GLY A 9 4.26 -33.18 -22.08
N CYS A 10 4.75 -32.62 -23.20
CA CYS A 10 4.47 -31.22 -23.55
C CYS A 10 2.98 -31.09 -23.92
N GLY A 11 2.11 -30.95 -22.92
CA GLY A 11 0.81 -30.33 -23.12
C GLY A 11 0.95 -28.81 -22.93
N PRO A 12 0.07 -27.96 -23.49
CA PRO A 12 -0.09 -26.60 -22.98
C PRO A 12 -0.71 -26.70 -21.59
N LEU A 13 0.12 -27.03 -20.61
CA LEU A 13 -0.19 -26.83 -19.21
C LEU A 13 -0.16 -25.32 -19.03
N VAL A 14 -1.31 -24.67 -19.16
CA VAL A 14 -1.52 -23.30 -18.68
C VAL A 14 -1.40 -23.31 -17.16
N GLN A 15 -0.19 -23.54 -16.66
CA GLN A 15 0.23 -23.04 -15.37
C GLN A 15 0.33 -21.54 -15.60
N THR A 16 -0.63 -20.77 -15.10
CA THR A 16 -0.56 -19.32 -15.19
C THR A 16 0.70 -18.88 -14.44
N ALA A 17 1.79 -18.64 -15.16
CA ALA A 17 2.99 -18.10 -14.57
C ALA A 17 2.77 -16.61 -14.33
N CYS A 18 2.74 -16.19 -13.07
CA CYS A 18 2.60 -14.78 -12.73
C CYS A 18 3.85 -14.02 -13.19
N PRO A 19 3.68 -12.88 -13.88
CA PRO A 19 4.81 -12.09 -14.30
C PRO A 19 5.59 -11.61 -13.07
N ALA A 20 6.92 -11.61 -13.15
CA ALA A 20 7.80 -11.08 -12.11
C ALA A 20 7.82 -9.53 -12.12
N ILE A 21 6.64 -8.91 -12.16
CA ILE A 21 6.45 -7.46 -12.15
C ILE A 21 5.86 -7.10 -10.79
N GLY A 22 6.55 -6.24 -10.05
CA GLY A 22 6.03 -5.67 -8.81
C GLY A 22 4.90 -4.69 -9.09
N TRP A 23 3.95 -4.59 -8.16
CA TRP A 23 2.89 -3.60 -8.18
C TRP A 23 2.82 -2.86 -6.84
N SER A 24 2.11 -1.73 -6.82
CA SER A 24 1.78 -1.03 -5.59
C SER A 24 0.27 -0.97 -5.41
N ASN A 25 -0.16 -1.09 -4.16
CA ASN A 25 -1.50 -0.73 -3.75
C ASN A 25 -1.54 0.77 -3.42
N GLY A 26 -2.69 1.41 -3.61
CA GLY A 26 -2.88 2.84 -3.38
C GLY A 26 -3.88 3.09 -2.25
N LEU A 27 -3.44 3.76 -1.19
CA LEU A 27 -4.34 4.33 -0.18
C LEU A 27 -4.54 5.81 -0.47
N ARG A 28 -5.80 6.21 -0.64
CA ARG A 28 -6.20 7.62 -0.69
C ARG A 28 -6.62 8.06 0.71
N VAL A 29 -5.97 9.10 1.22
CA VAL A 29 -6.37 9.77 2.45
C VAL A 29 -7.02 11.10 2.08
N GLU A 30 -8.32 11.22 2.36
CA GLU A 30 -9.10 12.41 2.07
C GLU A 30 -9.26 13.25 3.34
N LEU A 31 -9.03 14.56 3.25
CA LEU A 31 -9.02 15.47 4.38
C LEU A 31 -10.16 16.49 4.27
N PRO A 32 -11.44 16.07 4.43
CA PRO A 32 -12.57 16.96 4.29
C PRO A 32 -12.62 18.02 5.41
N GLY A 33 -13.23 19.16 5.08
CA GLY A 33 -13.47 20.26 6.03
C GLY A 33 -12.40 21.34 6.02
N GLU A 34 -12.51 22.27 6.97
CA GLU A 34 -11.59 23.40 7.13
C GLU A 34 -10.62 23.13 8.29
N TRP A 35 -9.32 23.17 8.00
CA TRP A 35 -8.26 22.85 8.97
C TRP A 35 -7.70 24.12 9.61
N ALA A 36 -8.21 24.47 10.79
CA ALA A 36 -7.91 25.76 11.44
C ALA A 36 -6.55 25.83 12.15
N ALA A 37 -5.95 24.68 12.53
CA ALA A 37 -4.72 24.61 13.32
C ALA A 37 -3.43 24.65 12.48
N GLY A 38 -3.53 25.05 11.22
CA GLY A 38 -2.48 24.97 10.20
C GLY A 38 -2.96 24.12 9.02
N ASP A 39 -2.57 24.49 7.80
CA ASP A 39 -2.93 23.70 6.63
C ASP A 39 -2.20 22.34 6.69
N PRO A 40 -2.92 21.22 6.50
CA PRO A 40 -2.30 19.90 6.35
C PRO A 40 -1.34 19.92 5.17
N VAL A 41 -0.08 19.56 5.41
CA VAL A 41 0.91 19.46 4.34
C VAL A 41 1.34 18.02 4.06
N SER A 42 1.23 17.15 5.06
CA SER A 42 1.59 15.74 4.89
C SER A 42 0.75 14.83 5.78
N VAL A 43 0.73 13.56 5.40
CA VAL A 43 0.14 12.47 6.16
C VAL A 43 1.24 11.46 6.43
N LEU A 44 1.38 11.07 7.69
CA LEU A 44 2.15 9.92 8.14
C LEU A 44 1.17 8.74 8.32
N VAL A 45 1.45 7.62 7.65
CA VAL A 45 0.73 6.37 7.83
C VAL A 45 1.62 5.39 8.55
N THR A 46 1.16 4.92 9.71
CA THR A 46 1.86 3.94 10.54
C THR A 46 1.13 2.60 10.50
N CYS A 47 1.85 1.54 10.16
CA CYS A 47 1.33 0.18 10.07
C CYS A 47 1.59 -0.64 11.34
N PRO A 48 0.71 -1.60 11.67
CA PRO A 48 0.92 -2.51 12.80
C PRO A 48 2.08 -3.49 12.59
N SER A 49 2.35 -3.85 11.34
CA SER A 49 3.49 -4.66 10.89
C SER A 49 4.23 -3.93 9.75
N PRO A 50 5.44 -4.36 9.36
CA PRO A 50 6.10 -3.78 8.20
C PRO A 50 5.20 -3.80 6.96
N CYS A 51 5.14 -2.66 6.27
CA CYS A 51 4.27 -2.42 5.13
C CYS A 51 4.97 -1.62 4.02
N THR A 52 6.28 -1.40 4.17
CA THR A 52 7.12 -0.79 3.15
C THR A 52 8.54 -1.33 3.25
N LEU A 53 9.33 -1.06 2.21
CA LEU A 53 10.77 -1.27 2.22
C LEU A 53 11.42 0.10 2.10
N GLU A 54 12.23 0.46 3.10
CA GLU A 54 13.09 1.62 3.00
C GLU A 54 14.32 1.24 2.18
N VAL A 55 14.46 1.85 1.01
CA VAL A 55 15.57 1.60 0.09
C VAL A 55 16.48 2.82 0.09
N ARG A 56 17.76 2.60 0.37
CA ARG A 56 18.83 3.59 0.22
C ARG A 56 19.87 3.04 -0.73
N GLU A 57 20.45 3.88 -1.57
CA GLU A 57 21.34 3.45 -2.67
C GLU A 57 22.54 2.62 -2.19
N ASP A 58 23.06 2.90 -1.00
CA ASP A 58 24.27 2.32 -0.45
C ASP A 58 24.03 1.28 0.66
N GLN A 59 22.77 0.92 0.92
CA GLN A 59 22.40 0.04 2.03
C GLN A 59 21.43 -1.05 1.56
N PRO A 60 21.44 -2.22 2.24
CA PRO A 60 20.37 -3.18 2.06
C PRO A 60 19.01 -2.54 2.34
N ALA A 61 17.99 -2.93 1.58
CA ALA A 61 16.62 -2.55 1.89
C ALA A 61 16.26 -3.04 3.29
N VAL A 62 15.63 -2.17 4.09
CA VAL A 62 15.14 -2.52 5.42
C VAL A 62 13.63 -2.43 5.46
N GLU A 63 13.03 -3.30 6.27
CA GLU A 63 11.58 -3.31 6.47
C GLU A 63 11.16 -2.08 7.29
N GLY A 64 10.21 -1.31 6.74
CA GLY A 64 9.66 -0.11 7.35
C GLY A 64 8.17 -0.26 7.69
N ARG A 65 7.72 0.54 8.65
CA ARG A 65 6.32 0.60 9.12
C ARG A 65 5.65 1.95 8.95
N GLU A 66 6.38 2.91 8.38
CA GLU A 66 5.95 4.30 8.26
C GLU A 66 6.06 4.73 6.79
N LEU A 67 5.01 5.36 6.29
CA LEU A 67 4.97 5.99 4.97
C LEU A 67 4.54 7.43 5.14
N VAL A 68 5.21 8.34 4.45
CA VAL A 68 4.84 9.77 4.42
C VAL A 68 4.41 10.13 3.01
N ALA A 69 3.30 10.85 2.90
CA ALA A 69 2.83 11.41 1.64
C ALA A 69 2.44 12.88 1.82
N ASP A 70 2.77 13.70 0.81
CA ASP A 70 2.35 15.09 0.77
C ASP A 70 0.84 15.20 0.51
N VAL A 71 0.23 16.21 1.11
CA VAL A 71 -1.16 16.58 0.86
C VAL A 71 -1.19 17.53 -0.34
N ALA A 72 -1.95 17.16 -1.36
CA ALA A 72 -2.22 17.99 -2.52
C ALA A 72 -3.74 18.08 -2.75
N GLY A 73 -4.29 19.30 -2.68
CA GLY A 73 -5.72 19.52 -2.89
C GLY A 73 -6.63 18.79 -1.90
N GLY A 74 -6.20 18.67 -0.64
CA GLY A 74 -6.97 17.98 0.42
C GLY A 74 -6.92 16.46 0.33
N THR A 75 -6.00 15.89 -0.44
CA THR A 75 -5.81 14.44 -0.57
C THR A 75 -4.32 14.11 -0.47
N ALA A 76 -3.99 13.01 0.22
CA ALA A 76 -2.68 12.37 0.15
C ALA A 76 -2.81 10.99 -0.49
N SER A 77 -1.84 10.61 -1.33
CA SER A 77 -1.78 9.30 -1.98
C SER A 77 -0.58 8.53 -1.45
N VAL A 78 -0.84 7.40 -0.79
CA VAL A 78 0.17 6.55 -0.14
C VAL A 78 0.30 5.24 -0.91
N ALA A 79 1.51 4.89 -1.31
CA ALA A 79 1.78 3.69 -2.10
C ALA A 79 2.35 2.57 -1.23
N PHE A 80 1.69 1.41 -1.23
CA PHE A 80 2.10 0.23 -0.49
C PHE A 80 2.67 -0.82 -1.45
N PRO A 81 3.97 -1.17 -1.37
CA PRO A 81 4.56 -2.14 -2.28
C PRO A 81 4.07 -3.56 -1.97
N MET A 82 3.21 -4.10 -2.85
CA MET A 82 2.67 -5.48 -2.79
C MET A 82 2.11 -5.92 -1.43
N THR A 83 1.67 -4.99 -0.59
CA THR A 83 1.11 -5.25 0.74
C THR A 83 -0.19 -4.47 0.94
N SER A 84 -1.12 -5.07 1.65
CA SER A 84 -2.46 -4.54 1.90
C SER A 84 -2.79 -4.74 3.38
N PRO A 85 -2.26 -3.89 4.28
CA PRO A 85 -2.53 -4.02 5.70
C PRO A 85 -4.03 -3.84 5.97
N ASP A 86 -4.57 -4.62 6.93
CA ASP A 86 -5.98 -4.56 7.30
C ASP A 86 -6.33 -3.24 8.02
N SER A 87 -5.36 -2.63 8.71
CA SER A 87 -5.52 -1.36 9.41
C SER A 87 -4.22 -0.56 9.49
N VAL A 88 -4.36 0.75 9.70
CA VAL A 88 -3.28 1.71 9.86
C VAL A 88 -3.67 2.83 10.84
N VAL A 89 -2.67 3.53 11.38
CA VAL A 89 -2.85 4.83 12.04
C VAL A 89 -2.47 5.92 11.05
N VAL A 90 -3.39 6.86 10.83
CA VAL A 90 -3.21 8.01 9.95
C VAL A 90 -3.02 9.26 10.80
N THR A 91 -1.84 9.86 10.72
CA THR A 91 -1.48 11.10 11.43
C THR A 91 -1.35 12.24 10.41
N VAL A 92 -2.15 13.28 10.57
CA VAL A 92 -2.12 14.47 9.71
C VAL A 92 -1.19 15.50 10.32
N LEU A 93 -0.25 16.01 9.52
CA LEU A 93 0.84 16.86 9.98
C LEU A 93 0.80 18.25 9.33
N ALA A 94 1.12 19.27 10.13
CA ALA A 94 1.43 20.62 9.68
C ALA A 94 2.87 20.74 9.18
N ALA A 95 3.21 21.88 8.57
CA ALA A 95 4.53 22.14 8.00
C ALA A 95 5.70 22.11 8.99
N ASP A 96 5.43 22.37 10.27
CA ASP A 96 6.42 22.29 11.35
C ASP A 96 6.48 20.89 11.99
N GLY A 97 5.72 19.92 11.47
CA GLY A 97 5.60 18.58 12.00
C GLY A 97 4.61 18.45 13.17
N ALA A 98 3.87 19.51 13.52
CA ALA A 98 2.82 19.42 14.52
C ALA A 98 1.71 18.46 14.07
N VAL A 99 1.25 17.60 14.98
CA VAL A 99 0.12 16.72 14.74
C VAL A 99 -1.17 17.53 14.80
N LEU A 100 -1.90 17.55 13.69
CA LEU A 100 -3.20 18.21 13.56
C LEU A 100 -4.35 17.27 13.92
N ALA A 101 -4.25 16.00 13.51
CA ALA A 101 -5.21 14.95 13.81
C ALA A 101 -4.53 13.58 13.74
N GLU A 102 -5.12 12.60 14.44
CA GLU A 102 -4.73 11.20 14.36
C GLU A 102 -5.98 10.32 14.32
N ARG A 103 -5.97 9.26 13.52
CA ARG A 103 -7.09 8.34 13.36
C ARG A 103 -6.61 6.91 13.09
N ASP A 104 -7.12 5.96 13.87
CA ASP A 104 -7.10 4.54 13.51
C ASP A 104 -8.10 4.28 12.36
N ALA A 105 -7.66 3.59 11.31
CA ALA A 105 -8.47 3.28 10.16
C ALA A 105 -8.30 1.83 9.72
N ASP A 106 -9.42 1.13 9.58
CA ASP A 106 -9.50 -0.15 8.86
C ASP A 106 -9.52 0.13 7.35
N LEU A 107 -8.86 -0.73 6.56
CA LEU A 107 -8.67 -0.53 5.12
C LEU A 107 -9.45 -1.57 4.32
N ASP A 108 -10.49 -1.09 3.62
CA ASP A 108 -11.27 -1.90 2.69
C ASP A 108 -10.63 -1.88 1.29
N TRP A 109 -9.69 -2.79 1.04
CA TRP A 109 -8.99 -2.90 -0.23
C TRP A 109 -9.86 -3.48 -1.35
N VAL A 110 -9.94 -2.77 -2.46
CA VAL A 110 -10.60 -3.22 -3.70
C VAL A 110 -9.54 -3.45 -4.77
N ARG A 111 -9.46 -4.68 -5.30
CA ARG A 111 -8.56 -4.98 -6.42
C ARG A 111 -8.97 -4.21 -7.68
N VAL A 112 -8.03 -3.48 -8.28
CA VAL A 112 -8.25 -2.68 -9.50
C VAL A 112 -7.49 -3.20 -10.71
N GLY A 113 -6.63 -4.21 -10.52
CA GLY A 113 -5.93 -4.88 -11.62
C GLY A 113 -5.32 -6.21 -11.22
N GLY A 114 -4.75 -6.92 -12.19
CA GLY A 114 -4.20 -8.26 -12.00
C GLY A 114 -5.28 -9.34 -11.88
N THR A 115 -4.94 -10.45 -11.22
CA THR A 115 -5.83 -11.61 -11.06
C THR A 115 -5.85 -12.09 -9.61
N GLU A 116 -6.81 -12.94 -9.26
CA GLU A 116 -6.79 -13.62 -7.95
C GLU A 116 -5.56 -14.52 -7.78
N GLU A 117 -5.17 -15.20 -8.85
CA GLU A 117 -4.04 -16.14 -8.83
C GLU A 117 -2.69 -15.43 -8.67
N CYS A 118 -2.53 -14.26 -9.30
CA CYS A 118 -1.25 -13.55 -9.34
C CYS A 118 -1.18 -12.31 -8.46
N GLY A 119 -2.26 -11.99 -7.76
CA GLY A 119 -2.42 -10.70 -7.12
C GLY A 119 -2.48 -9.56 -8.13
N GLY A 120 -2.23 -8.35 -7.65
CA GLY A 120 -2.27 -7.14 -8.44
C GLY A 120 -2.62 -5.93 -7.58
N PRO A 121 -2.61 -4.73 -8.18
CA PRO A 121 -2.88 -3.49 -7.48
C PRO A 121 -4.31 -3.49 -6.90
N ALA A 122 -4.40 -2.99 -5.68
CA ALA A 122 -5.63 -2.69 -4.99
C ALA A 122 -5.64 -1.23 -4.52
N GLU A 123 -6.84 -0.70 -4.34
CA GLU A 123 -7.06 0.65 -3.83
C GLU A 123 -7.95 0.61 -2.59
N ALA A 124 -7.64 1.48 -1.62
CA ALA A 124 -8.47 1.75 -0.46
C ALA A 124 -8.57 3.27 -0.26
N ALA A 125 -9.61 3.72 0.44
CA ALA A 125 -9.80 5.11 0.76
C ALA A 125 -10.21 5.28 2.22
N VAL A 126 -9.70 6.31 2.87
CA VAL A 126 -10.06 6.71 4.23
C VAL A 126 -10.23 8.22 4.28
N GLU A 127 -11.21 8.67 5.03
CA GLU A 127 -11.37 10.08 5.35
C GLU A 127 -10.73 10.38 6.71
N VAL A 128 -10.14 11.55 6.90
CA VAL A 128 -9.77 12.08 8.21
C VAL A 128 -10.41 13.46 8.34
N PRO A 129 -11.50 13.62 9.11
CA PRO A 129 -12.14 14.91 9.24
C PRO A 129 -11.25 15.88 10.03
N ALA A 130 -11.36 17.17 9.73
CA ALA A 130 -10.80 18.21 10.58
C ALA A 130 -11.35 18.10 12.03
N PRO A 131 -10.53 18.40 13.06
CA PRO A 131 -10.91 18.28 14.47
C PRO A 131 -11.95 19.30 14.94
#